data_AF-A0A7C3TN83-F1
#
_entry.id   AF-A0A7C3TN83-F1
#
_cell.length_a   1.000
_cell.length_b   1.000
_cell.length_c   1.000
_cell.angle_alpha   90.00
_cell.angle_beta   90.00
_cell.angle_gamma   90.00
#
_symmetry.space_group_name_H-M   'P 1'
#
loop_
_entity.id
_entity.type
_entity.pdbx_description
1 polymer ?
#
loop_
_entity_poly.entity_id
_entity_poly.type
_entity_poly.pdbx_seq_one_letter_code
_entity_poly.pdbx_strand_id
1 'polypeptide(L)'
;MSGNTIASLPLRELLQPDVALALQQMLGIHTVGGFLNAWRDKTARRFIEHVFESPQQARAAAATYAAWLGGAAVASTQLPTAMRCFAGEHDGQSGAIGL
;
A
#
# COMPACT_ATOMS: atom_id res chain seq x y z
N MET A 1 -21.64 -9.69 -18.60
CA MET A 1 -20.71 -10.33 -17.64
C MET A 1 -19.54 -9.39 -17.42
N SER A 2 -19.68 -8.43 -16.49
CA SER A 2 -18.59 -7.52 -16.14
C SER A 2 -17.63 -8.27 -15.21
N GLY A 3 -16.91 -9.25 -15.77
CA GLY A 3 -15.89 -9.98 -15.07
C GLY A 3 -14.80 -8.99 -14.67
N ASN A 4 -14.55 -8.86 -13.38
CA ASN A 4 -13.63 -7.87 -12.84
C ASN A 4 -12.19 -8.21 -13.27
N THR A 5 -11.75 -7.68 -14.42
CA THR A 5 -10.50 -8.02 -15.12
C THR A 5 -9.26 -7.81 -14.25
N ILE A 6 -9.38 -6.91 -13.26
CA ILE A 6 -8.33 -6.55 -12.32
C ILE A 6 -7.94 -7.74 -11.43
N ALA A 7 -8.86 -8.64 -11.09
CA ALA A 7 -8.53 -9.81 -10.27
C ALA A 7 -7.58 -10.79 -11.00
N SER A 8 -7.66 -10.82 -12.33
CA SER A 8 -6.82 -11.65 -13.21
C SER A 8 -5.51 -10.96 -13.61
N LEU A 9 -5.27 -9.73 -13.15
CA LEU A 9 -4.09 -8.98 -13.53
C LEU A 9 -2.84 -9.62 -12.90
N PRO A 10 -1.78 -9.88 -13.67
CA PRO A 10 -0.61 -10.59 -13.18
C PRO A 10 0.26 -9.68 -12.30
N LEU A 11 0.73 -10.21 -11.16
CA LEU A 11 1.53 -9.44 -10.19
C LEU A 11 2.85 -8.91 -10.76
N ARG A 12 3.42 -9.59 -11.76
CA ARG A 12 4.68 -9.20 -12.42
C ARG A 12 4.62 -7.83 -13.10
N GLU A 13 3.43 -7.37 -13.47
CA GLU A 13 3.22 -6.06 -14.11
C GLU A 13 3.05 -4.94 -13.06
N LEU A 14 2.84 -5.32 -11.79
CA LEU A 14 2.49 -4.41 -10.70
C LEU A 14 3.58 -4.31 -9.63
N LEU A 15 4.43 -5.33 -9.52
CA LEU A 15 5.49 -5.46 -8.54
C LEU A 15 6.84 -5.64 -9.25
N GLN A 16 7.92 -5.47 -8.50
CA GLN A 16 9.23 -5.86 -9.01
C GLN A 16 9.22 -7.34 -9.40
N PRO A 17 9.89 -7.70 -10.51
CA PRO A 17 9.91 -9.07 -11.01
C PRO A 17 10.48 -10.07 -10.00
N ASP A 18 11.42 -9.64 -9.16
CA ASP A 18 12.01 -10.47 -8.10
C ASP A 18 10.98 -10.83 -7.00
N VAL A 19 10.25 -9.82 -6.50
CA VAL A 19 9.15 -9.98 -5.54
C VAL A 19 8.03 -10.84 -6.13
N ALA A 20 7.64 -10.58 -7.39
CA ALA A 20 6.62 -11.36 -8.08
C ALA A 20 7.03 -12.82 -8.24
N LEU A 21 8.31 -13.09 -8.55
CA LEU A 21 8.84 -14.44 -8.68
C LEU A 21 8.82 -15.20 -7.35
N ALA A 22 9.23 -14.55 -6.26
CA ALA A 22 9.20 -15.14 -4.92
C ALA A 22 7.76 -15.52 -4.51
N LEU A 23 6.79 -14.64 -4.76
CA LEU A 23 5.37 -14.91 -4.49
C LEU A 23 4.80 -16.06 -5.36
N GLN A 24 5.23 -16.16 -6.61
CA GLN A 24 4.84 -17.25 -7.51
C GLN A 24 5.44 -18.59 -7.07
N GLN A 25 6.73 -18.64 -6.77
CA GLN A 25 7.40 -19.89 -6.43
C GLN A 25 7.01 -20.42 -5.05
N MET A 26 6.77 -19.52 -4.09
CA MET A 26 6.58 -19.92 -2.69
C MET A 26 5.11 -20.08 -2.31
N LEU A 27 4.21 -19.27 -2.88
CA LEU A 27 2.78 -19.32 -2.58
C LEU A 27 1.91 -19.69 -3.78
N GLY A 28 2.47 -19.84 -4.98
CA GLY A 28 1.67 -20.09 -6.18
C GLY A 28 0.75 -18.92 -6.51
N ILE A 29 1.14 -17.68 -6.16
CA ILE A 29 0.32 -16.49 -6.40
C ILE A 29 0.77 -15.79 -7.66
N HIS A 30 -0.11 -15.78 -8.67
CA HIS A 30 0.19 -15.20 -9.98
C HIS A 30 -0.58 -13.92 -10.26
N THR A 31 -1.71 -13.70 -9.57
CA THR A 31 -2.66 -12.63 -9.85
C THR A 31 -2.98 -11.80 -8.61
N VAL A 32 -3.52 -10.59 -8.83
CA VAL A 32 -3.99 -9.69 -7.76
C VAL A 32 -5.04 -10.35 -6.88
N GLY A 33 -5.99 -11.11 -7.47
CA GLY A 33 -6.98 -11.85 -6.70
C GLY A 33 -6.37 -12.91 -5.79
N GLY A 34 -5.38 -13.65 -6.31
CA GLY A 34 -4.63 -14.63 -5.51
C GLY A 34 -3.84 -13.96 -4.36
N PHE A 35 -3.27 -12.79 -4.62
CA PHE A 35 -2.54 -12.01 -3.62
C PHE A 35 -3.44 -11.60 -2.47
N LEU A 36 -4.60 -11.02 -2.75
CA LEU A 36 -5.54 -10.61 -1.71
C LEU A 36 -6.13 -11.79 -0.96
N ASN A 37 -6.34 -12.92 -1.63
CA ASN A 37 -6.79 -14.14 -0.96
C ASN A 37 -5.72 -14.63 0.03
N ALA A 38 -4.45 -14.68 -0.40
CA ALA A 38 -3.33 -15.02 0.47
C ALA A 38 -3.11 -14.00 1.59
N TRP A 39 -3.38 -12.71 1.33
CA TRP A 39 -3.28 -11.66 2.34
C TRP A 39 -4.22 -11.84 3.54
N ARG A 40 -5.34 -12.57 3.35
CA ARG A 40 -6.29 -12.89 4.43
C ARG A 40 -5.76 -13.99 5.36
N ASP A 41 -4.84 -14.83 4.87
CA ASP A 41 -4.19 -15.86 5.67
C ASP A 41 -3.01 -15.26 6.45
N LYS A 42 -2.94 -15.52 7.76
CA LYS A 42 -1.92 -14.93 8.64
C LYS A 42 -0.51 -15.41 8.32
N THR A 43 -0.37 -16.67 7.91
CA THR A 43 0.91 -17.31 7.58
C THR A 43 1.42 -16.76 6.25
N ALA A 44 0.54 -16.74 5.24
CA ALA A 44 0.87 -16.18 3.94
C ALA A 44 1.16 -14.67 4.04
N ARG A 45 0.38 -13.90 4.80
CA ARG A 45 0.63 -12.47 5.01
C ARG A 45 2.00 -12.20 5.62
N ARG A 46 2.43 -12.98 6.62
CA ARG A 46 3.78 -12.86 7.23
C ARG A 46 4.88 -13.11 6.21
N PHE A 47 4.69 -14.08 5.32
CA PHE A 47 5.62 -14.33 4.22
C PHE A 47 5.64 -13.17 3.23
N ILE A 48 4.47 -12.70 2.79
CA ILE A 48 4.36 -11.56 1.86
C ILE A 48 5.06 -10.33 2.46
N GLU A 49 4.84 -10.03 3.74
CA GLU A 49 5.53 -8.94 4.46
C GLU A 49 7.07 -9.11 4.47
N HIS A 50 7.59 -10.34 4.39
CA HIS A 50 9.02 -10.64 4.37
C HIS A 50 9.65 -10.59 2.98
N VAL A 51 8.87 -10.86 1.92
CA VAL A 51 9.35 -10.76 0.53
C VAL A 51 9.48 -9.29 0.10
N PHE A 52 8.65 -8.41 0.65
CA PHE A 52 8.77 -6.98 0.41
C PHE A 52 9.92 -6.38 1.21
N GLU A 53 10.48 -5.28 0.71
CA GLU A 53 11.56 -4.53 1.40
C GLU A 53 11.10 -4.02 2.77
N SER A 54 9.79 -3.76 2.91
CA SER A 54 9.17 -3.28 4.13
C SER A 54 7.73 -3.81 4.28
N PRO A 55 7.30 -4.17 5.52
CA PRO A 55 5.93 -4.62 5.75
C PRO A 55 4.88 -3.52 5.48
N GLN A 56 5.27 -2.25 5.57
CA GLN A 56 4.43 -1.11 5.19
C GLN A 56 4.17 -1.10 3.67
N GLN A 57 5.19 -1.39 2.86
CA GLN A 57 5.07 -1.47 1.40
C GLN A 57 4.11 -2.59 0.98
N ALA A 58 4.20 -3.76 1.61
CA ALA A 58 3.29 -4.88 1.37
C ALA A 58 1.82 -4.52 1.68
N ARG A 59 1.59 -3.82 2.80
CA ARG A 59 0.25 -3.33 3.18
C ARG A 59 -0.29 -2.30 2.20
N ALA A 60 0.53 -1.36 1.75
CA ALA A 60 0.13 -0.36 0.76
C ALA A 60 -0.25 -1.00 -0.58
N ALA A 61 0.52 -2.00 -1.03
CA ALA A 61 0.19 -2.78 -2.22
C ALA A 61 -1.16 -3.51 -2.05
N ALA A 62 -1.36 -4.20 -0.92
CA ALA A 62 -2.62 -4.87 -0.61
C ALA A 62 -3.82 -3.91 -0.59
N ALA A 63 -3.67 -2.74 0.03
CA ALA A 63 -4.71 -1.72 0.06
C ALA A 63 -5.07 -1.19 -1.34
N THR A 64 -4.05 -0.96 -2.17
CA THR A 64 -4.22 -0.51 -3.56
C THR A 64 -4.97 -1.55 -4.39
N TYR A 65 -4.58 -2.81 -4.28
CA TYR A 65 -5.21 -3.93 -4.97
C TYR A 65 -6.66 -4.16 -4.52
N ALA A 66 -6.93 -4.02 -3.21
CA ALA A 66 -8.28 -4.08 -2.67
C ALA A 66 -9.15 -2.91 -3.17
N ALA A 67 -8.57 -1.70 -3.27
CA ALA A 67 -9.21 -0.52 -3.83
C ALA A 67 -9.65 -0.74 -5.28
N TRP A 68 -8.78 -1.34 -6.10
CA TRP A 68 -9.11 -1.61 -7.50
C TRP A 68 -10.22 -2.63 -7.69
N LEU A 69 -10.41 -3.55 -6.74
CA LEU A 69 -11.50 -4.53 -6.78
C LEU A 69 -12.83 -4.01 -6.22
N GLY A 70 -12.91 -2.71 -5.90
CA GLY A 70 -14.12 -2.07 -5.39
C GLY A 70 -14.28 -2.13 -3.87
N GLY A 71 -13.26 -2.61 -3.14
CA GLY A 71 -13.21 -2.43 -1.70
C GLY A 71 -12.81 -1.00 -1.40
N ALA A 72 -13.66 -0.20 -0.76
CA ALA A 72 -13.31 1.12 -0.27
C ALA A 72 -12.16 1.04 0.76
N ALA A 73 -10.92 0.91 0.29
CA ALA A 73 -9.73 1.07 1.09
C ALA A 73 -9.32 2.53 0.94
N VAL A 74 -9.79 3.33 1.90
CA VAL A 74 -9.33 4.68 2.16
C VAL A 74 -7.84 4.79 1.84
N ALA A 75 -7.52 5.68 0.90
CA ALA A 75 -6.17 6.10 0.58
C ALA A 75 -5.51 6.61 1.86
N SER A 76 -4.85 5.73 2.60
CA SER A 76 -3.91 6.14 3.62
C SER A 76 -2.64 6.50 2.89
N THR A 77 -2.62 7.74 2.41
CA THR A 77 -1.46 8.63 2.38
C THR A 77 -0.18 7.96 2.86
N GLN A 78 0.48 7.20 2.00
CA GLN A 78 1.93 7.12 2.04
C GLN A 78 2.43 8.15 1.03
N LEU A 79 2.32 9.41 1.44
CA LEU A 79 3.35 10.35 1.06
C LEU A 79 4.64 9.82 1.71
N PRO A 80 5.77 9.76 0.99
CA PRO A 80 7.06 9.62 1.66
C PRO A 80 7.18 10.81 2.63
N THR A 81 7.41 10.54 3.91
CA THR A 81 7.83 11.53 4.92
C THR A 81 9.24 12.00 4.57
N ALA A 82 9.35 12.72 3.46
CA ALA A 82 10.55 13.35 2.96
C ALA A 82 10.14 14.63 2.20
N MET A 83 9.37 15.52 2.85
CA MET A 83 9.43 16.98 2.67
C MET A 83 8.27 17.63 3.43
N ARG A 84 8.56 18.11 4.65
CA ARG A 84 7.96 19.37 5.12
C ARG A 84 8.94 20.10 6.04
N CYS A 85 10.10 20.41 5.48
CA CYS A 85 10.71 21.70 5.81
C CYS A 85 9.78 22.78 5.24
N PHE A 86 9.56 23.86 6.00
CA PHE A 86 8.80 25.06 5.64
C PHE A 86 7.28 25.04 5.87
N ALA A 87 6.90 25.34 7.12
CA ALA A 87 5.82 26.28 7.39
C ALA A 87 6.36 27.28 8.43
N GLY A 88 7.04 28.31 7.92
CA GLY A 88 7.30 29.50 8.72
C GLY A 88 6.03 30.33 8.87
N GLU A 89 6.10 31.21 9.87
CA GLU A 89 5.44 32.51 9.98
C GLU A 89 4.13 32.62 10.78
N HIS A 90 4.27 33.39 11.86
CA HIS A 90 3.30 34.31 12.48
C HIS A 90 2.20 33.77 13.41
N ASP A 91 2.56 33.66 14.70
CA ASP A 91 1.74 34.23 15.77
C ASP A 91 2.63 35.24 16.50
N GLY A 92 2.46 36.56 16.40
CA GLY A 92 1.19 37.27 16.37
C GLY A 92 0.74 37.70 17.77
N GLN A 93 1.54 37.50 18.82
CA GLN A 93 1.23 38.02 20.16
C GLN A 93 1.63 39.50 20.27
N SER A 94 0.79 40.35 19.66
CA SER A 94 0.77 41.79 19.86
C SER A 94 -0.61 42.20 20.40
N GLY A 95 -0.65 42.52 21.69
CA GLY A 95 -1.77 43.13 22.40
C GLY A 95 -1.18 43.72 23.68
N ALA A 96 -0.60 44.92 23.63
CA ALA A 96 -1.27 46.21 23.76
C ALA A 96 -1.66 46.54 25.22
N ILE A 97 -0.77 47.32 25.86
CA ILE A 97 -0.99 48.52 26.69
C ILE A 97 -2.10 48.56 27.77
N GLY A 98 -1.68 48.94 28.99
CA GLY A 98 -2.20 50.14 29.66
C GLY A 98 -2.99 49.93 30.95
N LEU A 99 -2.31 50.12 32.10
CA LEU A 99 -2.61 51.12 33.15
C LEU A 99 -1.53 51.10 34.24
#